data_AF-A0A2V8YJ94-F1
#
_entry.id   AF-A0A2V8YJ94-F1
#
_cell.length_a   1.000
_cell.length_b   1.000
_cell.length_c   1.000
_cell.angle_alpha   90.00
_cell.angle_beta   90.00
_cell.angle_gamma   90.00
#
_symmetry.space_group_name_H-M   'P 1'
#
loop_
_entity.id
_entity.type
_entity.pdbx_description
1 polymer ?
#
loop_
_entity_poly.entity_id
_entity_poly.type
_entity_poly.pdbx_seq_one_letter_code
_entity_poly.pdbx_strand_id
1 'polypeptide(L)'
;MATRIVLYQRLNKQGGYASIPVEYSRNGSPIANKNATRFYLRGRSGGKRFCIPAGENVLEADAQRKVMEARLATGVGFPCLQGWLRHQRHR
;
A
#
# COMPACT_ATOMS: atom_id res chain seq x y z
N MET A 1 -12.27 -7.93 -12.78
CA MET A 1 -11.57 -8.55 -11.64
C MET A 1 -11.16 -7.43 -10.70
N ALA A 2 -11.69 -7.39 -9.47
CA ALA A 2 -11.48 -6.26 -8.57
C ALA A 2 -10.00 -6.19 -8.14
N THR A 3 -9.37 -5.05 -8.39
CA THR A 3 -8.01 -4.77 -7.91
C THR A 3 -8.04 -4.58 -6.40
N ARG A 4 -7.77 -5.64 -5.64
CA ARG A 4 -7.65 -5.53 -4.18
C ARG A 4 -6.29 -4.94 -3.82
N ILE A 5 -6.30 -3.85 -3.04
CA ILE A 5 -5.09 -3.25 -2.51
C ILE A 5 -4.94 -3.69 -1.06
N VAL A 6 -3.77 -4.20 -0.73
CA VAL A 6 -3.44 -4.68 0.62
C VAL A 6 -2.44 -3.72 1.23
N LEU A 7 -2.74 -3.28 2.46
CA LEU A 7 -1.83 -2.47 3.26
C LEU A 7 -0.82 -3.40 3.95
N TYR A 8 0.47 -3.10 3.78
CA TYR A 8 1.58 -3.79 4.42
C TYR A 8 2.31 -2.84 5.38
N GLN A 9 2.88 -3.40 6.42
CA GLN A 9 3.71 -2.71 7.40
C GLN A 9 5.09 -3.36 7.48
N ARG A 10 6.12 -2.52 7.53
CA ARG A 10 7.51 -2.91 7.74
C ARG A 10 7.84 -2.83 9.21
N LEU A 11 8.40 -3.91 9.75
CA LEU A 11 8.79 -3.98 11.14
C LEU A 11 10.23 -3.51 11.34
N ASN A 12 10.44 -2.79 12.43
CA ASN A 12 11.73 -2.66 13.10
C ASN A 12 12.08 -4.06 13.61
N LYS A 13 13.08 -4.70 12.99
CA LYS A 13 13.74 -5.87 13.53
C LYS A 13 15.24 -5.71 13.27
N GLN A 14 16.06 -5.90 14.29
CA GLN A 14 17.52 -5.73 14.25
C GLN A 14 18.27 -6.79 13.38
N GLY A 15 17.58 -7.54 12.52
CA GLY A 15 18.19 -8.59 11.67
C GLY A 15 17.55 -8.75 10.30
N GLY A 16 16.77 -7.75 9.84
CA GLY A 16 16.10 -7.78 8.54
C GLY A 16 14.70 -7.19 8.62
N TYR A 17 14.34 -6.39 7.61
CA TYR A 17 13.07 -5.69 7.57
C TYR A 17 11.94 -6.62 7.10
N ALA A 18 11.30 -7.31 8.05
CA ALA A 18 10.10 -8.09 7.76
C ALA A 18 8.95 -7.16 7.35
N SER A 19 8.30 -7.45 6.23
CA SER A 19 7.08 -6.77 5.78
C SER A 19 5.90 -7.71 5.89
N ILE A 20 4.93 -7.38 6.74
CA ILE A 20 3.73 -8.19 6.99
C ILE A 20 2.48 -7.40 6.59
N PRO A 21 1.36 -8.04 6.24
CA PRO A 21 0.10 -7.33 6.06
C PRO A 21 -0.32 -6.61 7.35
N VAL A 22 -1.02 -5.49 7.21
CA VAL A 22 -1.71 -4.82 8.33
C VAL A 22 -2.99 -5.58 8.64
N GLU A 23 -3.18 -5.90 9.92
CA GLU A 23 -4.40 -6.53 10.41
C GLU A 23 -5.51 -5.49 10.55
N TYR A 24 -6.76 -5.93 10.51
CA TYR A 24 -7.92 -5.07 10.67
C TYR A 24 -8.77 -5.60 11.82
N SER A 25 -9.29 -4.68 12.63
CA SER A 25 -10.28 -4.99 13.66
C SER A 25 -11.58 -5.48 13.01
N ARG A 26 -12.47 -6.08 13.81
CA ARG A 26 -13.82 -6.45 13.35
C ARG A 26 -14.63 -5.25 12.83
N ASN A 27 -14.31 -4.04 13.29
CA ASN A 27 -14.95 -2.79 12.87
C ASN A 27 -14.28 -2.17 11.63
N GLY A 28 -13.29 -2.85 11.02
CA GLY A 28 -12.59 -2.38 9.82
C GLY A 28 -11.54 -1.29 10.07
N SER A 29 -11.13 -1.07 11.32
CA SER A 29 -10.02 -0.16 11.64
C SER A 29 -8.68 -0.88 11.50
N PRO A 30 -7.66 -0.27 10.86
CA PRO A 30 -6.36 -0.90 10.72
C PRO A 30 -5.62 -0.94 12.07
N ILE A 31 -4.95 -2.05 12.35
CA ILE A 31 -4.20 -2.28 13.59
C ILE A 31 -2.72 -2.36 13.23
N ALA A 32 -1.98 -1.30 13.56
CA ALA A 32 -0.52 -1.29 13.40
C ALA A 32 0.16 -2.18 14.44
N ASN A 33 1.18 -2.90 14.00
CA ASN A 33 2.11 -3.56 14.91
C ASN A 33 2.90 -2.48 15.68
N LYS A 34 3.16 -2.72 16.96
CA LYS A 34 3.93 -1.78 17.82
C LYS A 34 5.33 -1.49 17.27
N ASN A 35 5.90 -2.42 16.52
CA ASN A 35 7.22 -2.28 15.89
C ASN A 35 7.13 -1.82 14.42
N ALA A 36 5.97 -1.36 13.94
CA ALA A 36 5.84 -0.84 12.59
C ALA A 36 6.63 0.46 12.44
N THR A 37 7.42 0.56 11.37
CA THR A 37 8.22 1.75 11.04
C THR A 37 7.72 2.45 9.78
N ARG A 38 7.16 1.70 8.83
CA ARG A 38 6.67 2.22 7.55
C ARG A 38 5.52 1.39 7.01
N PHE A 39 4.68 2.01 6.20
CA PHE A 39 3.54 1.38 5.55
C PHE A 39 3.66 1.43 4.02
N TYR A 40 3.09 0.43 3.36
CA TYR A 40 3.16 0.26 1.90
C TYR A 40 1.83 -0.26 1.36
N LEU A 41 1.37 0.28 0.24
CA LEU A 41 0.23 -0.24 -0.51
C LEU A 41 0.73 -1.21 -1.58
N ARG A 42 0.22 -2.43 -1.56
CA ARG A 42 0.52 -3.45 -2.57
C ARG A 42 -0.75 -3.87 -3.28
N GLY A 43 -0.69 -3.96 -4.61
CA GLY A 43 -1.85 -4.32 -5.41
C GLY A 43 -1.45 -4.73 -6.82
N ARG A 44 -2.46 -4.97 -7.65
CA ARG A 44 -2.27 -5.36 -9.06
C ARG A 44 -3.20 -4.59 -9.99
N SER A 45 -2.66 -3.75 -10.85
CA SER A 45 -3.44 -3.00 -11.84
C SER A 45 -2.99 -3.35 -13.25
N GLY A 46 -3.92 -3.64 -14.15
CA GLY A 46 -3.61 -4.00 -15.55
C GLY A 46 -2.62 -5.18 -15.68
N GLY A 47 -2.74 -6.19 -14.81
CA GLY A 47 -1.84 -7.35 -14.77
C GLY A 47 -0.49 -7.12 -14.06
N LYS A 48 -0.10 -5.86 -13.82
CA LYS A 48 1.18 -5.49 -13.17
C LYS A 48 1.03 -5.34 -11.67
N ARG A 49 1.99 -5.89 -10.92
CA ARG A 49 2.10 -5.69 -9.47
C ARG A 49 2.69 -4.31 -9.20
N PHE A 50 2.22 -3.64 -8.16
CA PHE A 50 2.81 -2.39 -7.68
C PHE A 50 2.99 -2.44 -6.16
N CYS A 51 3.95 -1.65 -5.67
CA CYS A 51 4.22 -1.44 -4.26
C CYS A 51 4.55 0.03 -4.07
N ILE A 52 3.71 0.77 -3.34
CA ILE A 52 3.81 2.22 -3.19
C ILE A 52 3.99 2.53 -1.69
N PRO A 53 4.96 3.36 -1.30
CA PRO A 53 5.09 3.81 0.08
C PRO A 53 3.86 4.63 0.50
N ALA A 54 3.36 4.37 1.72
CA ALA A 54 2.11 4.93 2.24
C ALA A 54 2.31 5.75 3.52
N GLY A 55 3.55 6.15 3.81
CA GLY A 55 3.92 6.91 5.00
C GLY A 55 4.26 6.05 6.23
N GLU A 56 4.26 6.69 7.39
CA GLU A 56 4.65 6.11 8.69
C GLU A 56 3.47 6.03 9.68
N ASN A 57 2.29 6.53 9.29
CA ASN A 57 1.06 6.45 10.08
C ASN A 57 0.06 5.48 9.42
N VAL A 58 -0.48 4.56 10.22
CA VAL A 58 -1.37 3.50 9.73
C VAL A 58 -2.73 4.01 9.26
N LEU A 59 -3.28 5.05 9.91
CA LEU A 59 -4.58 5.61 9.59
C LEU A 59 -4.52 6.39 8.27
N GLU A 60 -3.46 7.17 8.09
CA GLU A 60 -3.21 7.88 6.83
C GLU A 60 -2.98 6.90 5.67
N ALA A 61 -2.20 5.84 5.92
CA ALA A 61 -1.95 4.80 4.92
C ALA A 61 -3.23 4.06 4.50
N ASP A 62 -4.15 3.77 5.44
CA ASP A 62 -5.45 3.17 5.11
C ASP A 62 -6.39 4.16 4.38
N ALA A 63 -6.36 5.45 4.73
CA ALA A 63 -7.08 6.46 3.97
C ALA A 63 -6.59 6.52 2.51
N GLN A 64 -5.27 6.50 2.29
CA GLN A 64 -4.69 6.41 0.95
C GLN A 64 -5.08 5.13 0.23
N ARG A 65 -5.12 3.98 0.92
CA ARG A 65 -5.61 2.71 0.37
C ARG A 65 -7.03 2.85 -0.16
N LYS A 66 -7.96 3.38 0.65
CA LYS A 66 -9.37 3.58 0.28
C LYS A 66 -9.52 4.51 -0.93
N VAL A 67 -8.79 5.62 -0.95
CA VAL A 67 -8.75 6.53 -2.10
C VAL A 67 -8.22 5.81 -3.35
N MET A 68 -7.22 4.94 -3.19
CA MET A 68 -6.64 4.19 -4.30
C MET A 68 -7.57 3.10 -4.83
N GLU A 69 -8.25 2.37 -3.95
CA GLU A 69 -9.29 1.41 -4.33
C GLU A 69 -10.43 2.10 -5.08
N ALA A 70 -10.93 3.23 -4.56
CA ALA A 70 -11.99 4.00 -5.21
C ALA A 70 -11.60 4.49 -6.61
N ARG A 71 -10.38 5.01 -6.78
CA ARG A 71 -9.87 5.48 -8.08
C ARG A 71 -9.67 4.35 -9.09
N LEU A 72 -9.19 3.19 -8.64
CA LEU A 72 -9.06 2.02 -9.50
C LEU A 72 -10.43 1.46 -9.90
N ALA A 73 -11.43 1.57 -9.04
CA ALA A 73 -12.80 1.20 -9.37
C ALA A 73 -13.44 2.14 -10.41
N THR A 74 -13.13 3.44 -10.37
CA THR A 74 -13.63 4.43 -11.33
C THR A 74 -12.83 4.52 -12.63
N GLY A 75 -11.75 3.76 -12.78
CA GLY A 75 -10.89 3.80 -13.98
C GLY A 75 -10.05 5.07 -14.12
N VAL A 76 -10.05 5.95 -13.13
CA VAL A 76 -9.23 7.17 -13.13
C VAL A 76 -7.77 6.76 -12.87
N GLY A 77 -6.97 6.82 -13.93
CA GLY A 77 -5.54 6.53 -13.88
C GLY A 77 -4.84 7.38 -12.81
N PHE A 78 -3.98 6.74 -12.03
CA PHE A 78 -3.20 7.41 -10.99
C PHE A 78 -2.04 8.21 -11.60
N PRO A 79 -1.95 9.53 -11.39
CA PRO A 79 -0.80 10.31 -11.87
C PRO A 79 0.51 9.88 -11.19
N CYS A 80 0.47 9.46 -9.92
CA CYS A 80 1.67 8.97 -9.23
C CYS A 80 2.09 7.54 -9.61
N LEU A 81 1.18 6.69 -10.09
CA LEU A 81 1.56 5.40 -10.70
C LEU A 81 2.24 5.62 -12.05
N GLN A 82 1.79 6.60 -12.85
CA GLN A 82 2.43 6.89 -14.13
C GLN A 82 3.84 7.48 -13.96
N GLY A 83 4.06 8.32 -12.94
CA GLY A 83 5.39 8.80 -12.54
C GLY A 83 6.31 7.70 -12.02
N TRP A 84 5.83 6.83 -11.11
CA TRP A 84 6.60 5.70 -10.58
C TRP A 84 6.88 4.60 -11.62
N LEU A 85 5.92 4.29 -12.51
CA LEU A 85 6.11 3.30 -13.58
C LEU A 85 7.04 3.82 -14.69
N ARG A 86 7.05 5.13 -14.98
CA ARG A 86 8.05 5.73 -15.88
C ARG A 86 9.45 5.65 -15.30
N HIS A 87 9.60 5.88 -13.99
CA HIS A 87 10.92 5.82 -13.34
C HIS A 87 11.53 4.41 -13.29
N GLN A 88 10.73 3.35 -13.41
CA GLN A 88 11.22 1.97 -13.49
C GLN A 88 11.65 1.52 -14.90
N ARG A 89 11.46 2.33 -15.96
CA ARG A 89 11.92 1.97 -17.32
C ARG A 89 13.31 2.51 -17.69
N HIS A 90 13.95 3.28 -16.81
CA HIS A 90 15.27 3.89 -17.06
C HIS A 90 16.36 3.33 -16.13
N ARG A 91 16.27 2.06 -15.73
CA ARG A 91 17.39 1.33 -15.14
C ARG A 91 17.70 0.10 -15.98
#